data_AF-A0AAV4FTG3-F1
#
_entry.id   AF-A0AAV4FTG3-F1
#
_cell.length_a   1.000
_cell.length_b   1.000
_cell.length_c   1.000
_cell.angle_alpha   90.00
_cell.angle_beta   90.00
_cell.angle_gamma   90.00
#
_symmetry.space_group_name_H-M   'P 1'
#
loop_
_entity.id
_entity.type
_entity.pdbx_description
1 polymer ?
#
loop_
_entity_poly.entity_id
_entity_poly.type
_entity_poly.pdbx_seq_one_letter_code
_entity_poly.pdbx_strand_id
1 'polypeptide(L)'
;MHKVSNDFEVLMKMGRFVQSLALLFFIQGCYCFLVKSESESVKPFRLTYSPAHIVAYITRDVTLRCEDDVFAGASSLEEVSRIRILKNSPAGWNMVAELRDLEDRPRKTLNVTVSGKIGQIVRNTFLEVTWDIATKETPGTYMCELIGFDKNWHHGSIEFTSELVIKEENVTTDDIVDVLRDLRREVVSIEERTNKYEDFLSSFDDSYKDIKQKTGNHSVDITSIKKDIGALHSKISSAAKNFTSVTENIDVLSNHSRFVDETLKSLMDDVSQLDKKLEKLNGENNALSKTSTSLAEDVSDIEKNFTSFTGEMKALENIVEFLTVEMESLEERVGNLSGEIDNRNSPVQTGGRGAGTFKAFLKHFAKLSGWPDGKYAIPAHIAGCPLDVTFFGGRHMYLATPINSTTKLHYLLCESSREVGSKRPWPEGSYCVNKVAGLDCPHGLQKGMIDLSAADADIHIFQGVSSSSQLWFCCKKSVPASVPIVLPTHSPFILYRVAGRCQEVQGMTVKDNFLKPPIETSPGTSSIPGAGVIPDAQFYNSLIWLHICVYTEE
;
A
#
# COMPACT_ATOMS: atom_id res chain seq x y z
N MET A 1 93.89 -42.87 -32.88
CA MET A 1 94.07 -41.48 -33.34
C MET A 1 94.80 -41.54 -34.68
N HIS A 2 94.45 -40.81 -35.73
CA HIS A 2 93.44 -39.75 -35.86
C HIS A 2 92.33 -40.08 -36.87
N LYS A 3 91.25 -39.29 -36.82
CA LYS A 3 90.13 -39.25 -37.78
C LYS A 3 90.57 -38.46 -39.04
N VAL A 4 89.81 -38.57 -40.14
CA VAL A 4 90.06 -37.95 -41.46
C VAL A 4 91.16 -38.66 -42.28
N SER A 5 90.75 -39.62 -43.13
CA SER A 5 91.58 -40.12 -44.26
C SER A 5 90.80 -40.89 -45.34
N ASN A 6 89.64 -41.50 -45.05
CA ASN A 6 89.01 -42.46 -45.97
C ASN A 6 87.84 -41.91 -46.82
N ASP A 7 87.29 -40.74 -46.50
CA ASP A 7 86.10 -40.20 -47.16
C ASP A 7 86.35 -39.64 -48.58
N PHE A 8 87.60 -39.68 -49.06
CA PHE A 8 88.01 -39.11 -50.35
C PHE A 8 88.16 -40.14 -51.49
N GLU A 9 88.22 -41.44 -51.20
CA GLU A 9 88.53 -42.47 -52.23
C GLU A 9 87.30 -43.09 -52.91
N VAL A 10 86.12 -43.02 -52.29
CA VAL A 10 84.87 -43.57 -52.85
C VAL A 10 84.26 -42.62 -53.90
N LEU A 11 84.30 -41.30 -53.64
CA LEU A 11 83.72 -40.28 -54.53
C LEU A 11 84.37 -40.23 -55.92
N MET A 12 85.62 -40.67 -56.08
CA MET A 12 86.28 -40.75 -57.39
C MET A 12 85.94 -42.01 -58.21
N LYS A 13 85.18 -42.98 -57.67
CA LYS A 13 84.85 -44.24 -58.39
C LYS A 13 83.50 -44.23 -59.13
N MET A 14 82.59 -43.29 -58.88
CA MET A 14 81.33 -43.17 -59.65
C MET A 14 81.44 -42.26 -60.88
N GLY A 15 82.39 -41.32 -60.91
CA GLY A 15 82.55 -40.34 -62.00
C GLY A 15 83.04 -40.87 -63.36
N ARG A 16 83.18 -42.21 -63.53
CA ARG A 16 83.76 -42.82 -64.75
C ARG A 16 82.90 -43.87 -65.46
N PHE A 17 81.69 -44.17 -64.98
CA PHE A 17 80.78 -45.08 -65.70
C PHE A 17 79.76 -44.37 -66.61
N VAL A 18 79.51 -43.07 -66.35
CA VAL A 18 78.51 -42.25 -67.08
C VAL A 18 78.94 -41.91 -68.52
N GLN A 19 80.21 -42.12 -68.89
CA GLN A 19 80.72 -41.81 -70.24
C GLN A 19 80.79 -43.01 -71.21
N SER A 20 80.36 -44.22 -70.83
CA SER A 20 80.48 -45.42 -71.69
C SER A 20 79.18 -46.02 -72.22
N LEU A 21 77.99 -45.55 -71.79
CA LEU A 21 76.70 -46.01 -72.36
C LEU A 21 76.18 -45.12 -73.50
N ALA A 22 76.69 -43.91 -73.67
CA ALA A 22 76.17 -42.91 -74.62
C ALA A 22 76.62 -43.11 -76.09
N LEU A 23 77.26 -44.24 -76.43
CA LEU A 23 78.03 -44.38 -77.67
C LEU A 23 77.91 -45.75 -78.37
N LEU A 24 76.88 -46.55 -78.03
CA LEU A 24 76.72 -47.93 -78.53
C LEU A 24 75.35 -48.31 -79.14
N PHE A 25 74.40 -47.37 -79.23
CA PHE A 25 73.09 -47.60 -79.89
C PHE A 25 72.70 -46.53 -80.93
N PHE A 26 73.68 -45.80 -81.45
CA PHE A 26 73.56 -45.08 -82.73
C PHE A 26 74.45 -45.76 -83.77
N ILE A 27 73.90 -46.70 -84.55
CA ILE A 27 74.24 -47.04 -85.96
C ILE A 27 73.54 -48.35 -86.41
N GLN A 28 73.00 -48.32 -87.64
CA GLN A 28 72.52 -49.42 -88.50
C GLN A 28 71.34 -50.34 -88.06
N GLY A 29 70.35 -50.46 -88.96
CA GLY A 29 69.25 -51.45 -88.91
C GLY A 29 67.87 -50.83 -88.68
N CYS A 30 67.39 -49.85 -89.45
CA CYS A 30 67.24 -49.91 -90.91
C CYS A 30 66.58 -51.22 -91.42
N TYR A 31 65.46 -51.61 -90.81
CA TYR A 31 64.47 -52.49 -91.45
C TYR A 31 63.14 -51.75 -91.57
N CYS A 32 62.91 -51.16 -92.75
CA CYS A 32 61.59 -50.68 -93.13
C CYS A 32 60.68 -51.88 -93.44
N PHE A 33 60.18 -52.55 -92.40
CA PHE A 33 59.03 -53.42 -92.57
C PHE A 33 57.78 -52.56 -92.77
N LEU A 34 57.35 -52.48 -94.03
CA LEU A 34 56.01 -52.03 -94.43
C LEU A 34 54.96 -53.03 -93.92
N VAL A 35 54.74 -53.03 -92.60
CA VAL A 35 53.52 -53.60 -92.03
C VAL A 35 52.38 -52.67 -92.45
N LYS A 36 51.54 -53.19 -93.34
CA LYS A 36 50.29 -52.61 -93.82
C LYS A 36 49.55 -51.92 -92.67
N SER A 37 49.48 -50.60 -92.68
CA SER A 37 48.76 -49.82 -91.67
C SER A 37 47.25 -49.95 -91.90
N GLU A 38 46.69 -51.06 -91.44
CA GLU A 38 45.27 -51.16 -91.12
C GLU A 38 45.03 -50.11 -90.03
N SER A 39 44.31 -49.03 -90.37
CA SER A 39 44.31 -47.79 -89.57
C SER A 39 43.37 -47.90 -88.37
N GLU A 40 43.79 -48.68 -87.38
CA GLU A 40 43.20 -48.67 -86.05
C GLU A 40 43.35 -47.25 -85.47
N SER A 41 42.24 -46.54 -85.31
CA SER A 41 42.26 -45.11 -85.05
C SER A 41 42.73 -44.83 -83.63
N VAL A 42 43.91 -44.21 -83.51
CA VAL A 42 44.51 -43.81 -82.22
C VAL A 42 43.55 -42.86 -81.50
N LYS A 43 42.96 -43.34 -80.40
CA LYS A 43 41.85 -42.67 -79.74
C LYS A 43 42.34 -41.50 -78.87
N PRO A 44 41.67 -40.34 -78.88
CA PRO A 44 42.09 -39.12 -78.17
C PRO A 44 42.01 -39.17 -76.64
N PHE A 45 41.35 -40.20 -76.08
CA PHE A 45 41.19 -40.41 -74.64
C PHE A 45 41.63 -41.80 -74.24
N ARG A 46 42.21 -41.90 -73.03
CA ARG A 46 42.66 -43.16 -72.44
C ARG A 46 41.93 -43.47 -71.13
N LEU A 47 41.86 -44.75 -70.79
CA LEU A 47 41.34 -45.26 -69.53
C LEU A 47 42.42 -46.11 -68.85
N THR A 48 42.71 -45.81 -67.59
CA THR A 48 43.82 -46.38 -66.81
C THR A 48 43.37 -46.77 -65.40
N TYR A 49 44.09 -47.65 -64.71
CA TYR A 49 43.77 -48.04 -63.34
C TYR A 49 45.03 -48.24 -62.49
N SER A 50 44.89 -48.11 -61.17
CA SER A 50 45.97 -48.30 -60.19
C SER A 50 45.39 -48.67 -58.81
N PRO A 51 46.02 -49.59 -58.04
CA PRO A 51 47.19 -50.39 -58.39
C PRO A 51 46.88 -51.46 -59.45
N ALA A 52 47.93 -52.03 -60.05
CA ALA A 52 47.78 -53.07 -61.08
C ALA A 52 47.29 -54.42 -60.50
N HIS A 53 47.71 -54.76 -59.29
CA HIS A 53 47.30 -55.97 -58.57
C HIS A 53 46.05 -55.65 -57.73
N ILE A 54 44.91 -56.29 -58.05
CA ILE A 54 43.63 -56.06 -57.39
C ILE A 54 43.06 -57.39 -56.88
N VAL A 55 42.87 -57.46 -55.57
CA VAL A 55 42.32 -58.61 -54.84
C VAL A 55 41.11 -58.13 -54.03
N ALA A 56 39.95 -58.76 -54.23
CA ALA A 56 38.71 -58.29 -53.62
C ALA A 56 38.78 -58.32 -52.08
N TYR A 57 38.21 -57.28 -51.45
CA TYR A 57 38.19 -57.02 -50.01
C TYR A 57 39.56 -56.79 -49.33
N ILE A 58 40.64 -56.72 -50.11
CA ILE A 58 42.00 -56.49 -49.61
C ILE A 58 42.55 -55.17 -50.17
N THR A 59 42.63 -55.03 -51.49
CA THR A 59 43.25 -53.87 -52.13
C THR A 59 42.44 -52.61 -51.83
N ARG A 60 43.04 -51.66 -51.08
CA ARG A 60 42.46 -50.34 -50.82
C ARG A 60 42.72 -49.37 -51.97
N ASP A 61 41.97 -48.26 -51.98
CA ASP A 61 42.19 -47.09 -52.84
C ASP A 61 42.36 -47.42 -54.33
N VAL A 62 41.58 -48.39 -54.84
CA VAL A 62 41.62 -48.76 -56.26
C VAL A 62 41.03 -47.64 -57.09
N THR A 63 41.81 -47.10 -58.03
CA THR A 63 41.44 -46.00 -58.91
C THR A 63 41.26 -46.46 -60.35
N LEU A 64 40.28 -45.87 -61.04
CA LEU A 64 39.99 -46.04 -62.47
C LEU A 64 39.78 -44.65 -63.08
N ARG A 65 40.69 -44.23 -63.96
CA ARG A 65 40.86 -42.85 -64.40
C ARG A 65 40.82 -42.74 -65.93
N CYS A 66 39.83 -42.00 -66.43
CA CYS A 66 39.72 -41.56 -67.82
C CYS A 66 40.28 -40.15 -67.97
N GLU A 67 41.12 -39.89 -68.96
CA GLU A 67 41.71 -38.56 -69.21
C GLU A 67 42.13 -38.39 -70.68
N ASP A 68 42.38 -37.14 -71.11
CA ASP A 68 42.89 -36.84 -72.44
C ASP A 68 44.29 -37.43 -72.67
N ASP A 69 44.46 -38.21 -73.74
CA ASP A 69 45.78 -38.73 -74.09
C ASP A 69 46.54 -37.70 -74.91
N VAL A 70 47.43 -36.97 -74.24
CA VAL A 70 48.26 -35.90 -74.79
C VAL A 70 49.14 -36.35 -75.97
N PHE A 71 49.33 -37.67 -76.15
CA PHE A 71 50.12 -38.26 -77.23
C PHE A 71 49.29 -38.86 -78.38
N ALA A 72 47.95 -38.85 -78.26
CA ALA A 72 47.04 -39.36 -79.29
C ALA A 72 46.71 -38.34 -80.39
N GLY A 73 45.93 -38.78 -81.38
CA GLY A 73 45.38 -37.90 -82.41
C GLY A 73 44.42 -36.85 -81.84
N ALA A 74 44.19 -35.76 -82.58
CA ALA A 74 43.26 -34.72 -82.15
C ALA A 74 41.82 -35.25 -82.08
N SER A 75 41.14 -34.97 -80.97
CA SER A 75 39.70 -35.20 -80.77
C SER A 75 38.85 -34.58 -81.88
N SER A 76 37.76 -35.26 -82.22
CA SER A 76 36.69 -34.74 -83.08
C SER A 76 35.77 -33.75 -82.37
N LEU A 77 35.65 -33.87 -81.04
CA LEU A 77 35.02 -32.89 -80.16
C LEU A 77 35.90 -31.63 -80.05
N GLU A 78 35.28 -30.46 -79.91
CA GLU A 78 35.95 -29.21 -79.51
C GLU A 78 35.64 -28.85 -78.05
N GLU A 79 34.37 -29.03 -77.64
CA GLU A 79 33.86 -28.91 -76.27
C GLU A 79 33.30 -30.27 -75.79
N VAL A 80 33.51 -30.62 -74.52
CA VAL A 80 32.97 -31.83 -73.89
C VAL A 80 31.81 -31.48 -72.95
N SER A 81 30.57 -31.76 -73.36
CA SER A 81 29.39 -31.54 -72.49
C SER A 81 29.29 -32.54 -71.33
N ARG A 82 29.87 -33.72 -71.50
CA ARG A 82 29.75 -34.87 -70.59
C ARG A 82 30.89 -35.88 -70.77
N ILE A 83 31.35 -36.44 -69.67
CA ILE A 83 32.24 -37.61 -69.61
C ILE A 83 31.61 -38.70 -68.74
N ARG A 84 31.74 -39.98 -69.13
CA ARG A 84 31.24 -41.16 -68.42
C ARG A 84 32.29 -42.25 -68.34
N ILE A 85 32.28 -43.00 -67.24
CA ILE A 85 32.90 -44.32 -67.14
C ILE A 85 31.79 -45.37 -67.07
N LEU A 86 31.87 -46.37 -67.94
CA LEU A 86 30.91 -47.45 -68.11
C LEU A 86 31.56 -48.79 -67.77
N LYS A 87 30.79 -49.71 -67.17
CA LYS A 87 31.17 -51.12 -66.95
C LYS A 87 30.30 -52.03 -67.84
N ASN A 88 30.92 -53.00 -68.50
CA ASN A 88 30.21 -53.99 -69.30
C ASN A 88 29.42 -54.95 -68.40
N SER A 89 28.27 -55.44 -68.86
CA SER A 89 27.44 -56.42 -68.17
C SER A 89 26.64 -57.26 -69.17
N PRO A 90 26.05 -58.39 -68.74
CA PRO A 90 25.16 -59.19 -69.60
C PRO A 90 23.93 -58.43 -70.13
N ALA A 91 23.57 -57.28 -69.54
CA ALA A 91 22.49 -56.40 -70.00
C ALA A 91 22.97 -55.21 -70.85
N GLY A 92 24.28 -55.13 -71.16
CA GLY A 92 24.93 -54.00 -71.83
C GLY A 92 25.74 -53.12 -70.88
N TRP A 93 26.13 -51.95 -71.35
CA TRP A 93 27.03 -51.03 -70.65
C TRP A 93 26.30 -50.18 -69.60
N ASN A 94 26.66 -50.35 -68.33
CA ASN A 94 26.09 -49.62 -67.21
C ASN A 94 27.00 -48.45 -66.80
N MET A 95 26.40 -47.30 -66.46
CA MET A 95 27.14 -46.14 -65.95
C MET A 95 27.67 -46.42 -64.54
N VAL A 96 28.98 -46.19 -64.34
CA VAL A 96 29.68 -46.24 -63.04
C VAL A 96 29.78 -44.83 -62.47
N ALA A 97 30.19 -43.88 -63.33
CA ALA A 97 30.24 -42.45 -63.05
C ALA A 97 29.89 -41.62 -64.30
N GLU A 98 29.31 -40.43 -64.10
CA GLU A 98 29.00 -39.42 -65.12
C GLU A 98 29.27 -38.02 -64.56
N LEU A 99 30.04 -37.20 -65.26
CA LEU A 99 30.19 -35.76 -65.00
C LEU A 99 29.67 -34.97 -66.21
N ARG A 100 29.10 -33.79 -65.95
CA ARG A 100 28.52 -32.87 -66.94
C ARG A 100 29.03 -31.46 -66.67
N ASP A 101 29.20 -30.68 -67.72
CA ASP A 101 29.79 -29.34 -67.65
C ASP A 101 29.03 -28.38 -66.69
N LEU A 102 27.71 -28.57 -66.56
CA LEU A 102 26.83 -27.76 -65.71
C LEU A 102 26.49 -28.40 -64.35
N GLU A 103 27.20 -29.46 -63.91
CA GLU A 103 26.94 -30.14 -62.61
C GLU A 103 28.20 -30.24 -61.74
N ASP A 104 28.30 -29.42 -60.68
CA ASP A 104 29.37 -29.38 -59.65
C ASP A 104 29.65 -30.73 -58.94
N ARG A 105 28.86 -31.77 -59.18
CA ARG A 105 28.96 -33.07 -58.51
C ARG A 105 28.79 -34.21 -59.52
N PRO A 106 29.81 -35.08 -59.69
CA PRO A 106 29.65 -36.29 -60.49
C PRO A 106 28.50 -37.17 -59.99
N ARG A 107 27.68 -37.66 -60.92
CA ARG A 107 26.74 -38.74 -60.69
C ARG A 107 27.52 -40.06 -60.64
N LYS A 108 27.11 -40.98 -59.76
CA LYS A 108 27.85 -42.22 -59.51
C LYS A 108 26.97 -43.35 -59.03
N THR A 109 27.48 -44.57 -59.15
CA THR A 109 26.96 -45.75 -58.46
C THR A 109 27.24 -45.69 -56.94
N LEU A 110 26.58 -46.54 -56.17
CA LEU A 110 26.84 -46.70 -54.74
C LEU A 110 28.25 -47.29 -54.52
N ASN A 111 28.89 -46.92 -53.40
CA ASN A 111 30.18 -47.43 -52.94
C ASN A 111 31.39 -47.13 -53.84
N VAL A 112 31.40 -45.97 -54.49
CA VAL A 112 32.61 -45.35 -55.06
C VAL A 112 32.74 -43.89 -54.65
N THR A 113 33.97 -43.40 -54.52
CA THR A 113 34.33 -41.98 -54.52
C THR A 113 34.63 -41.55 -55.95
N VAL A 114 34.23 -40.34 -56.38
CA VAL A 114 34.43 -39.88 -57.75
C VAL A 114 34.97 -38.46 -57.75
N SER A 115 36.10 -38.25 -58.42
CA SER A 115 36.67 -36.95 -58.77
C SER A 115 36.61 -36.76 -60.29
N GLY A 116 36.73 -35.52 -60.76
CA GLY A 116 36.73 -35.25 -62.19
C GLY A 116 36.62 -33.77 -62.51
N LYS A 117 36.87 -33.45 -63.76
CA LYS A 117 36.81 -32.10 -64.31
C LYS A 117 36.52 -32.18 -65.81
N ILE A 118 35.68 -31.28 -66.31
CA ILE A 118 35.58 -30.96 -67.73
C ILE A 118 36.43 -29.70 -68.00
N GLY A 119 37.19 -29.73 -69.09
CA GLY A 119 37.98 -28.58 -69.55
C GLY A 119 37.16 -27.65 -70.43
N GLN A 120 37.54 -26.35 -70.47
CA GLN A 120 37.01 -25.37 -71.43
C GLN A 120 37.34 -25.70 -72.90
N ILE A 121 38.19 -26.70 -73.09
CA ILE A 121 38.53 -27.41 -74.33
C ILE A 121 38.63 -28.87 -73.90
N VAL A 122 38.49 -29.84 -74.81
CA VAL A 122 38.83 -31.27 -74.64
C VAL A 122 39.99 -31.55 -73.66
N ARG A 123 41.08 -30.77 -73.70
CA ARG A 123 42.27 -30.95 -72.85
C ARG A 123 42.01 -30.67 -71.37
N ASN A 124 42.69 -31.41 -70.49
CA ASN A 124 42.49 -31.34 -69.02
C ASN A 124 41.05 -31.72 -68.61
N THR A 125 40.47 -32.65 -69.37
CA THR A 125 39.18 -33.29 -69.07
C THR A 125 39.47 -34.70 -68.53
N PHE A 126 39.04 -34.98 -67.31
CA PHE A 126 39.22 -36.28 -66.69
C PHE A 126 38.03 -36.67 -65.81
N LEU A 127 37.84 -37.97 -65.63
CA LEU A 127 36.88 -38.57 -64.70
C LEU A 127 37.55 -39.76 -64.01
N GLU A 128 37.47 -39.80 -62.69
CA GLU A 128 38.23 -40.74 -61.86
C GLU A 128 37.34 -41.33 -60.78
N VAL A 129 37.31 -42.66 -60.73
CA VAL A 129 36.49 -43.46 -59.82
C VAL A 129 37.42 -44.19 -58.86
N THR A 130 37.18 -44.06 -57.56
CA THR A 130 37.96 -44.70 -56.49
C THR A 130 37.07 -45.62 -55.67
N TRP A 131 37.52 -46.84 -55.42
CA TRP A 131 36.96 -47.76 -54.43
C TRP A 131 37.86 -47.78 -53.19
N ASP A 132 37.33 -47.29 -52.05
CA ASP A 132 38.02 -47.27 -50.76
C ASP A 132 38.59 -48.65 -50.38
N ILE A 133 37.85 -49.72 -50.72
CA ILE A 133 38.31 -51.12 -50.75
C ILE A 133 37.72 -51.80 -52.00
N ALA A 134 38.53 -52.57 -52.72
CA ALA A 134 38.11 -53.41 -53.83
C ALA A 134 36.99 -54.38 -53.41
N THR A 135 36.08 -54.70 -54.33
CA THR A 135 35.01 -55.68 -54.13
C THR A 135 34.97 -56.65 -55.31
N LYS A 136 34.15 -57.70 -55.23
CA LYS A 136 33.86 -58.56 -56.40
C LYS A 136 33.24 -57.81 -57.60
N GLU A 137 32.76 -56.58 -57.39
CA GLU A 137 32.25 -55.70 -58.43
C GLU A 137 33.29 -54.69 -58.97
N THR A 138 34.54 -54.74 -58.48
CA THR A 138 35.65 -53.90 -58.96
C THR A 138 36.39 -54.50 -60.18
N PRO A 139 36.54 -55.84 -60.31
CA PRO A 139 36.93 -56.47 -61.58
C PRO A 139 35.86 -56.36 -62.66
N GLY A 140 36.28 -56.40 -63.94
CA GLY A 140 35.41 -56.37 -65.11
C GLY A 140 36.00 -55.59 -66.28
N THR A 141 35.24 -55.49 -67.37
CA THR A 141 35.60 -54.66 -68.53
C THR A 141 34.94 -53.29 -68.42
N TYR A 142 35.74 -52.24 -68.63
CA TYR A 142 35.33 -50.84 -68.54
C TYR A 142 35.66 -50.10 -69.84
N MET A 143 34.89 -49.07 -70.16
CA MET A 143 35.26 -48.06 -71.15
C MET A 143 34.87 -46.68 -70.64
N CYS A 144 35.44 -45.64 -71.24
CA CYS A 144 35.02 -44.27 -71.02
C CYS A 144 34.41 -43.70 -72.29
N GLU A 145 33.37 -42.89 -72.13
CA GLU A 145 32.55 -42.31 -73.18
C GLU A 145 32.48 -40.80 -72.96
N LEU A 146 32.66 -40.01 -74.02
CA LEU A 146 32.58 -38.56 -73.99
C LEU A 146 31.57 -38.09 -75.02
N ILE A 147 30.72 -37.14 -74.62
CA ILE A 147 29.68 -36.57 -75.47
C ILE A 147 29.90 -35.05 -75.51
N GLY A 148 30.06 -34.51 -76.71
CA GLY A 148 30.43 -33.11 -76.93
C GLY A 148 29.95 -32.58 -78.27
N PHE A 149 30.42 -31.39 -78.63
CA PHE A 149 30.08 -30.75 -79.91
C PHE A 149 31.26 -30.78 -80.88
N ASP A 150 30.94 -30.94 -82.17
CA ASP A 150 31.91 -30.78 -83.25
C ASP A 150 32.32 -29.31 -83.41
N LYS A 151 33.38 -29.07 -84.20
CA LYS A 151 33.94 -27.71 -84.45
C LYS A 151 32.96 -26.72 -85.09
N ASN A 152 31.84 -27.23 -85.61
CA ASN A 152 30.78 -26.42 -86.23
C ASN A 152 29.64 -26.10 -85.26
N TRP A 153 29.64 -26.66 -84.05
CA TRP A 153 28.56 -26.53 -83.06
C TRP A 153 27.18 -26.92 -83.62
N HIS A 154 27.14 -27.90 -84.53
CA HIS A 154 25.92 -28.29 -85.25
C HIS A 154 25.54 -29.76 -85.04
N HIS A 155 26.49 -30.62 -84.65
CA HIS A 155 26.19 -32.01 -84.31
C HIS A 155 26.81 -32.40 -82.97
N GLY A 156 25.98 -33.01 -82.10
CA GLY A 156 26.46 -33.72 -80.92
C GLY A 156 27.19 -34.99 -81.35
N SER A 157 28.46 -35.10 -80.98
CA SER A 157 29.34 -36.22 -81.32
C SER A 157 29.70 -37.03 -80.07
N ILE A 158 30.04 -38.31 -80.26
CA ILE A 158 30.37 -39.24 -79.17
C ILE A 158 31.69 -39.94 -79.48
N GLU A 159 32.60 -39.94 -78.51
CA GLU A 159 33.86 -40.66 -78.54
C GLU A 159 33.93 -41.70 -77.41
N PHE A 160 34.62 -42.82 -77.65
CA PHE A 160 34.78 -43.91 -76.70
C PHE A 160 36.24 -44.33 -76.61
N THR A 161 36.78 -44.56 -75.42
CA THR A 161 38.14 -45.13 -75.23
C THR A 161 38.22 -46.56 -75.77
N SER A 162 39.41 -47.17 -75.75
CA SER A 162 39.51 -48.64 -75.84
C SER A 162 38.93 -49.28 -74.58
N GLU A 163 38.54 -50.55 -74.66
CA GLU A 163 38.07 -51.33 -73.51
C GLU A 163 39.26 -51.73 -72.62
N LEU A 164 39.11 -51.51 -71.32
CA LEU A 164 40.08 -51.84 -70.27
C LEU A 164 39.55 -52.99 -69.42
N VAL A 165 40.30 -54.08 -69.29
CA VAL A 165 39.92 -55.24 -68.48
C VAL A 165 40.68 -55.23 -67.16
N ILE A 166 39.97 -54.99 -66.05
CA ILE A 166 40.45 -55.21 -64.69
C ILE A 166 40.16 -56.67 -64.32
N LYS A 167 41.16 -57.37 -63.76
CA LYS A 167 41.03 -58.77 -63.32
C LYS A 167 41.18 -58.86 -61.80
N GLU A 168 40.59 -59.88 -61.21
CA GLU A 168 40.87 -60.29 -59.83
C GLU A 168 42.14 -61.15 -59.82
N GLU A 169 43.06 -60.88 -58.91
CA GLU A 169 44.26 -61.70 -58.67
C GLU A 169 44.13 -62.52 -57.37
N ASN A 170 45.02 -63.50 -57.20
CA ASN A 170 45.02 -64.35 -56.00
C ASN A 170 45.67 -63.64 -54.81
N VAL A 171 45.09 -63.83 -53.62
CA VAL A 171 45.64 -63.37 -52.33
C VAL A 171 47.09 -63.84 -52.15
N THR A 172 48.00 -62.91 -51.86
CA THR A 172 49.41 -63.19 -51.54
C THR A 172 49.64 -63.29 -50.03
N THR A 173 50.87 -63.57 -49.59
CA THR A 173 51.22 -63.53 -48.16
C THR A 173 51.41 -62.09 -47.66
N ASP A 174 51.90 -61.18 -48.50
CA ASP A 174 52.14 -59.79 -48.12
C ASP A 174 50.83 -59.03 -47.89
N ASP A 175 49.79 -59.30 -48.69
CA ASP A 175 48.41 -58.84 -48.47
C ASP A 175 47.92 -59.11 -47.04
N ILE A 176 48.11 -60.34 -46.56
CA ILE A 176 47.69 -60.78 -45.23
C ILE A 176 48.52 -60.06 -44.15
N VAL A 177 49.81 -59.85 -44.39
CA VAL A 177 50.70 -59.13 -43.48
C VAL A 177 50.33 -57.65 -43.37
N ASP A 178 49.91 -57.00 -44.45
CA ASP A 178 49.47 -55.60 -44.41
C ASP A 178 48.10 -55.42 -43.75
N VAL A 179 47.15 -56.33 -43.96
CA VAL A 179 45.90 -56.37 -43.17
C VAL A 179 46.19 -56.54 -41.67
N LEU A 180 47.15 -57.39 -41.30
CA LEU A 180 47.58 -57.55 -39.89
C LEU A 180 48.29 -56.30 -39.34
N ARG A 181 49.02 -55.55 -40.18
CA ARG A 181 49.63 -54.26 -39.80
C ARG A 181 48.59 -53.15 -39.63
N ASP A 182 47.53 -53.15 -40.42
CA ASP A 182 46.37 -52.25 -40.28
C ASP A 182 45.63 -52.53 -38.97
N LEU A 183 45.20 -53.79 -38.76
CA LEU A 183 44.50 -54.21 -37.53
C LEU A 183 45.30 -53.89 -36.26
N ARG A 184 46.63 -54.05 -36.29
CA ARG A 184 47.50 -53.67 -35.16
C ARG A 184 47.50 -52.15 -34.90
N ARG A 185 47.45 -51.31 -35.94
CA ARG A 185 47.35 -49.84 -35.81
C ARG A 185 45.99 -49.44 -35.23
N GLU A 186 44.92 -50.10 -35.64
CA GLU A 186 43.58 -49.87 -35.09
C GLU A 186 43.48 -50.27 -33.61
N VAL A 187 44.05 -51.41 -33.20
CA VAL A 187 44.10 -51.82 -31.79
C VAL A 187 44.82 -50.80 -30.91
N VAL A 188 46.01 -50.32 -31.30
CA VAL A 188 46.75 -49.30 -30.54
C VAL A 188 45.95 -47.98 -30.44
N SER A 189 45.27 -47.58 -31.52
CA SER A 189 44.37 -46.40 -31.51
C SER A 189 43.18 -46.57 -30.55
N ILE A 190 42.68 -47.80 -30.37
CA ILE A 190 41.62 -48.13 -29.40
C ILE A 190 42.17 -48.13 -27.97
N GLU A 191 43.37 -48.65 -27.73
CA GLU A 191 44.05 -48.63 -26.43
C GLU A 191 44.30 -47.18 -25.95
N GLU A 192 44.89 -46.32 -26.79
CA GLU A 192 45.09 -44.89 -26.49
C GLU A 192 43.79 -44.17 -26.14
N ARG A 193 42.70 -44.46 -26.87
CA ARG A 193 41.37 -43.90 -26.59
C ARG A 193 40.78 -44.42 -25.29
N THR A 194 41.06 -45.67 -24.93
CA THR A 194 40.54 -46.31 -23.71
C THR A 194 41.19 -45.69 -22.47
N ASN A 195 42.52 -45.58 -22.45
CA ASN A 195 43.27 -44.91 -21.38
C ASN A 195 42.76 -43.48 -21.15
N LYS A 196 42.49 -42.73 -22.22
CA LYS A 196 41.95 -41.36 -22.16
C LYS A 196 40.52 -41.30 -21.57
N TYR A 197 39.71 -42.35 -21.70
CA TYR A 197 38.43 -42.44 -21.01
C TYR A 197 38.58 -42.79 -19.52
N GLU A 198 39.58 -43.60 -19.16
CA GLU A 198 39.89 -43.90 -17.75
C GLU A 198 40.38 -42.65 -16.99
N ASP A 199 41.29 -41.87 -17.58
CA ASP A 199 41.72 -40.56 -17.06
C ASP A 199 40.52 -39.62 -16.81
N PHE A 200 39.61 -39.55 -17.78
CA PHE A 200 38.41 -38.72 -17.69
C PHE A 200 37.46 -39.20 -16.58
N LEU A 201 37.27 -40.51 -16.43
CA LEU A 201 36.43 -41.08 -15.37
C LEU A 201 37.01 -40.82 -13.97
N SER A 202 38.34 -40.91 -13.80
CA SER A 202 38.99 -40.55 -12.53
C SER A 202 38.79 -39.08 -12.19
N SER A 203 39.01 -38.18 -13.17
CA SER A 203 38.79 -36.74 -12.99
C SER A 203 37.33 -36.39 -12.69
N PHE A 204 36.38 -37.16 -13.23
CA PHE A 204 34.95 -36.99 -12.97
C PHE A 204 34.56 -37.47 -11.57
N ASP A 205 35.09 -38.59 -11.09
CA ASP A 205 34.85 -39.10 -9.73
C ASP A 205 35.40 -38.14 -8.66
N ASP A 206 36.60 -37.57 -8.85
CA ASP A 206 37.13 -36.54 -7.94
C ASP A 206 36.30 -35.25 -7.95
N SER A 207 35.81 -34.83 -9.12
CA SER A 207 34.85 -33.71 -9.23
C SER A 207 33.53 -34.01 -8.51
N TYR A 208 33.04 -35.25 -8.59
CA TYR A 208 31.83 -35.70 -7.90
C TYR A 208 32.01 -35.72 -6.37
N LYS A 209 33.19 -36.14 -5.86
CA LYS A 209 33.53 -36.09 -4.43
C LYS A 209 33.51 -34.66 -3.89
N ASP A 210 34.15 -33.72 -4.60
CA ASP A 210 34.18 -32.29 -4.23
C ASP A 210 32.77 -31.67 -4.21
N ILE A 211 31.96 -31.90 -5.24
CA ILE A 211 30.56 -31.44 -5.31
C ILE A 211 29.76 -32.02 -4.13
N LYS A 212 29.91 -33.32 -3.84
CA LYS A 212 29.24 -34.00 -2.73
C LYS A 212 29.64 -33.42 -1.37
N GLN A 213 30.92 -33.11 -1.16
CA GLN A 213 31.40 -32.45 0.06
C GLN A 213 30.82 -31.04 0.20
N LYS A 214 30.84 -30.23 -0.87
CA LYS A 214 30.25 -28.88 -0.88
C LYS A 214 28.75 -28.90 -0.60
N THR A 215 28.00 -29.85 -1.19
CA THR A 215 26.58 -30.07 -0.87
C THR A 215 26.36 -30.42 0.61
N GLY A 216 27.24 -31.23 1.19
CA GLY A 216 27.22 -31.53 2.64
C GLY A 216 27.41 -30.29 3.50
N ASN A 217 28.43 -29.47 3.20
CA ASN A 217 28.70 -28.23 3.92
C ASN A 217 27.51 -27.25 3.83
N HIS A 218 26.98 -27.00 2.63
CA HIS A 218 25.82 -26.13 2.43
C HIS A 218 24.58 -26.61 3.21
N SER A 219 24.41 -27.92 3.41
CA SER A 219 23.32 -28.48 4.23
C SER A 219 23.46 -28.12 5.72
N VAL A 220 24.69 -28.08 6.24
CA VAL A 220 25.00 -27.61 7.60
C VAL A 220 24.74 -26.10 7.71
N ASP A 221 25.20 -25.31 6.75
CA ASP A 221 25.02 -23.86 6.73
C ASP A 221 23.54 -23.46 6.70
N ILE A 222 22.74 -24.09 5.82
CA ILE A 222 21.27 -23.92 5.76
C ILE A 222 20.62 -24.27 7.10
N THR A 223 21.12 -25.28 7.81
CA THR A 223 20.61 -25.69 9.12
C THR A 223 20.93 -24.66 10.21
N SER A 224 22.11 -24.04 10.19
CA SER A 224 22.45 -22.93 11.10
C SER A 224 21.61 -21.69 10.79
N ILE A 225 21.54 -21.27 9.53
CA ILE A 225 20.73 -20.11 9.10
C ILE A 225 19.26 -20.27 9.52
N LYS A 226 18.69 -21.47 9.40
CA LYS A 226 17.33 -21.78 9.85
C LYS A 226 17.15 -21.61 11.37
N LYS A 227 18.16 -21.97 12.18
CA LYS A 227 18.16 -21.77 13.64
C LYS A 227 18.23 -20.28 13.99
N ASP A 228 19.09 -19.53 13.31
CA ASP A 228 19.31 -18.11 13.57
C ASP A 228 18.10 -17.25 13.15
N ILE A 229 17.42 -17.60 12.06
CA ILE A 229 16.12 -17.03 11.66
C ILE A 229 15.06 -17.27 12.75
N GLY A 230 15.01 -18.48 13.33
CA GLY A 230 14.08 -18.78 14.44
C GLY A 230 14.36 -17.96 15.70
N ALA A 231 15.63 -17.80 16.07
CA ALA A 231 16.05 -16.96 17.18
C ALA A 231 15.76 -15.47 16.94
N LEU A 232 15.95 -14.98 15.72
CA LEU A 232 15.63 -13.61 15.32
C LEU A 232 14.11 -13.37 15.36
N HIS A 233 13.30 -14.29 14.84
CA HIS A 233 11.84 -14.22 14.89
C HIS A 233 11.32 -14.14 16.34
N SER A 234 11.91 -14.93 17.25
CA SER A 234 11.58 -14.91 18.68
C SER A 234 11.90 -13.55 19.33
N LYS A 235 13.02 -12.92 18.96
CA LYS A 235 13.39 -11.55 19.39
C LYS A 235 12.42 -10.51 18.84
N ILE A 236 12.04 -10.59 17.56
CA ILE A 236 11.08 -9.68 16.93
C ILE A 236 9.70 -9.78 17.60
N SER A 237 9.20 -10.99 17.86
CA SER A 237 7.93 -11.20 18.57
C SER A 237 7.96 -10.63 19.99
N SER A 238 9.09 -10.73 20.68
CA SER A 238 9.29 -10.15 22.02
C SER A 238 9.32 -8.61 21.97
N ALA A 239 10.04 -8.03 21.00
CA ALA A 239 10.07 -6.59 20.79
C ALA A 239 8.70 -6.01 20.44
N ALA A 240 7.92 -6.70 19.60
CA ALA A 240 6.57 -6.28 19.24
C ALA A 240 5.64 -6.16 20.48
N LYS A 241 5.68 -7.14 21.40
CA LYS A 241 4.93 -7.09 22.66
C LYS A 241 5.34 -5.90 23.54
N ASN A 242 6.64 -5.62 23.62
CA ASN A 242 7.15 -4.47 24.36
C ASN A 242 6.66 -3.15 23.73
N PHE A 243 6.64 -3.04 22.40
CA PHE A 243 6.08 -1.88 21.72
C PHE A 243 4.57 -1.70 21.98
N THR A 244 3.77 -2.77 21.97
CA THR A 244 2.34 -2.69 22.34
C THR A 244 2.16 -2.11 23.74
N SER A 245 2.91 -2.61 24.73
CA SER A 245 2.83 -2.10 26.10
C SER A 245 3.35 -0.66 26.23
N VAL A 246 4.35 -0.25 25.44
CA VAL A 246 4.78 1.16 25.39
C VAL A 246 3.68 2.06 24.81
N THR A 247 2.97 1.64 23.77
CA THR A 247 1.81 2.38 23.23
C THR A 247 0.69 2.51 24.27
N GLU A 248 0.32 1.43 24.95
CA GLU A 248 -0.69 1.44 26.03
C GLU A 248 -0.32 2.45 27.14
N ASN A 249 0.95 2.49 27.54
CA ASN A 249 1.44 3.46 28.53
C ASN A 249 1.42 4.91 28.00
N ILE A 250 1.66 5.14 26.71
CA ILE A 250 1.56 6.47 26.08
C ILE A 250 0.11 6.94 26.03
N ASP A 251 -0.85 6.06 25.71
CA ASP A 251 -2.28 6.40 25.70
C ASP A 251 -2.80 6.73 27.11
N VAL A 252 -2.34 6.02 28.13
CA VAL A 252 -2.62 6.34 29.55
C VAL A 252 -2.02 7.69 29.93
N LEU A 253 -0.77 7.99 29.55
CA LEU A 253 -0.12 9.27 29.85
C LEU A 253 -0.78 10.45 29.13
N SER A 254 -1.19 10.27 27.87
CA SER A 254 -1.93 11.24 27.07
C SER A 254 -3.25 11.64 27.75
N ASN A 255 -4.02 10.65 28.24
CA ASN A 255 -5.25 10.90 28.99
C ASN A 255 -5.00 11.63 30.33
N HIS A 256 -3.93 11.32 31.05
CA HIS A 256 -3.55 12.07 32.25
C HIS A 256 -3.19 13.53 31.92
N SER A 257 -2.46 13.79 30.83
CA SER A 257 -2.14 15.15 30.38
C SER A 257 -3.41 15.95 30.07
N ARG A 258 -4.37 15.36 29.36
CA ARG A 258 -5.66 16.01 29.08
C ARG A 258 -6.46 16.32 30.35
N PHE A 259 -6.48 15.41 31.32
CA PHE A 259 -7.13 15.64 32.61
C PHE A 259 -6.47 16.79 33.40
N VAL A 260 -5.15 16.91 33.36
CA VAL A 260 -4.41 18.04 33.96
C VAL A 260 -4.76 19.37 33.25
N ASP A 261 -4.82 19.39 31.92
CA ASP A 261 -5.24 20.58 31.15
C ASP A 261 -6.69 21.00 31.45
N GLU A 262 -7.61 20.05 31.60
CA GLU A 262 -9.02 20.30 31.96
C GLU A 262 -9.13 20.84 33.39
N THR A 263 -8.36 20.27 34.33
CA THR A 263 -8.28 20.74 35.72
C THR A 263 -7.71 22.16 35.80
N LEU A 264 -6.64 22.44 35.06
CA LEU A 264 -6.00 23.76 35.01
C LEU A 264 -6.96 24.82 34.45
N LYS A 265 -7.71 24.50 33.39
CA LYS A 265 -8.74 25.40 32.82
C LYS A 265 -9.86 25.71 33.83
N SER A 266 -10.33 24.72 34.58
CA SER A 266 -11.31 24.95 35.65
C SER A 266 -10.76 25.90 36.72
N LEU A 267 -9.54 25.63 37.21
CA LEU A 267 -8.89 26.45 38.23
C LEU A 267 -8.66 27.90 37.77
N MET A 268 -8.35 28.11 36.48
CA MET A 268 -8.23 29.45 35.89
C MET A 268 -9.57 30.20 35.84
N ASP A 269 -10.69 29.53 35.56
CA ASP A 269 -12.02 30.15 35.63
C ASP A 269 -12.42 30.46 37.08
N ASP A 270 -12.19 29.53 38.02
CA ASP A 270 -12.43 29.74 39.45
C ASP A 270 -11.64 30.94 39.99
N VAL A 271 -10.37 31.11 39.58
CA VAL A 271 -9.56 32.30 39.90
C VAL A 271 -10.16 33.56 39.27
N SER A 272 -10.61 33.52 38.02
CA SER A 272 -11.29 34.66 37.38
C SER A 272 -12.64 35.01 38.02
N GLN A 273 -13.34 34.04 38.59
CA GLN A 273 -14.57 34.27 39.37
C GLN A 273 -14.27 34.85 40.76
N LEU A 274 -13.17 34.43 41.40
CA LEU A 274 -12.71 34.98 42.67
C LEU A 274 -12.27 36.45 42.53
N ASP A 275 -11.56 36.78 41.45
CA ASP A 275 -11.13 38.14 41.11
C ASP A 275 -12.34 39.10 40.98
N LYS A 276 -13.35 38.73 40.18
CA LYS A 276 -14.61 39.49 40.05
C LYS A 276 -15.38 39.64 41.37
N LYS A 277 -15.30 38.65 42.27
CA LYS A 277 -15.88 38.74 43.63
C LYS A 277 -15.09 39.72 44.50
N LEU A 278 -13.76 39.76 44.37
CA LEU A 278 -12.88 40.71 45.05
C LEU A 278 -13.16 42.15 44.59
N GLU A 279 -13.28 42.39 43.28
CA GLU A 279 -13.68 43.70 42.72
C GLU A 279 -15.02 44.18 43.28
N LYS A 280 -16.04 43.30 43.28
CA LYS A 280 -17.37 43.61 43.82
C LYS A 280 -17.32 43.96 45.31
N LEU A 281 -16.63 43.16 46.13
CA LEU A 281 -16.47 43.41 47.57
C LEU A 281 -15.72 44.73 47.84
N ASN A 282 -14.69 45.04 47.04
CA ASN A 282 -13.99 46.31 47.10
C ASN A 282 -14.94 47.48 46.76
N GLY A 283 -15.77 47.35 45.73
CA GLY A 283 -16.81 48.33 45.39
C GLY A 283 -17.82 48.56 46.52
N GLU A 284 -18.32 47.47 47.12
CA GLU A 284 -19.26 47.52 48.25
C GLU A 284 -18.63 48.16 49.50
N ASN A 285 -17.37 47.82 49.81
CA ASN A 285 -16.65 48.42 50.94
C ASN A 285 -16.37 49.93 50.72
N ASN A 286 -16.04 50.35 49.50
CA ASN A 286 -15.89 51.77 49.17
C ASN A 286 -17.22 52.55 49.23
N ALA A 287 -18.35 51.90 48.90
CA ALA A 287 -19.67 52.50 49.08
C ALA A 287 -20.02 52.65 50.58
N LEU A 288 -19.80 51.60 51.38
CA LEU A 288 -20.01 51.61 52.82
C LEU A 288 -19.15 52.68 53.52
N SER A 289 -17.88 52.84 53.10
CA SER A 289 -17.01 53.88 53.62
C SER A 289 -17.56 55.29 53.37
N LYS A 290 -18.15 55.57 52.19
CA LYS A 290 -18.77 56.87 51.90
C LYS A 290 -20.00 57.11 52.77
N THR A 291 -20.85 56.10 52.97
CA THR A 291 -21.99 56.19 53.89
C THR A 291 -21.52 56.45 55.33
N SER A 292 -20.42 55.84 55.76
CA SER A 292 -19.83 56.08 57.09
C SER A 292 -19.28 57.50 57.23
N THR A 293 -18.74 58.12 56.18
CA THR A 293 -18.33 59.54 56.21
C THR A 293 -19.54 60.46 56.30
N SER A 294 -20.55 60.26 55.43
CA SER A 294 -21.79 61.06 55.43
C SER A 294 -22.49 61.02 56.79
N LEU A 295 -22.58 59.85 57.42
CA LEU A 295 -23.19 59.70 58.74
C LEU A 295 -22.39 60.39 59.85
N ALA A 296 -21.06 60.49 59.73
CA ALA A 296 -20.23 61.25 60.66
C ALA A 296 -20.42 62.77 60.49
N GLU A 297 -20.64 63.25 59.26
CA GLU A 297 -21.00 64.63 58.98
C GLU A 297 -22.37 64.96 59.60
N ASP A 298 -23.41 64.14 59.32
CA ASP A 298 -24.76 64.24 59.88
C ASP A 298 -24.75 64.29 61.42
N VAL A 299 -23.98 63.39 62.07
CA VAL A 299 -23.84 63.37 63.53
C VAL A 299 -23.22 64.66 64.05
N SER A 300 -22.20 65.20 63.39
CA SER A 300 -21.58 66.46 63.82
C SER A 300 -22.53 67.67 63.70
N ASP A 301 -23.45 67.65 62.73
CA ASP A 301 -24.48 68.69 62.58
C ASP A 301 -25.61 68.53 63.62
N ILE A 302 -25.98 67.29 63.97
CA ILE A 302 -26.87 67.02 65.10
C ILE A 302 -26.25 67.49 66.42
N GLU A 303 -24.96 67.27 66.66
CA GLU A 303 -24.24 67.77 67.84
C GLU A 303 -24.26 69.31 67.91
N LYS A 304 -23.97 70.01 66.80
CA LYS A 304 -24.08 71.48 66.72
C LYS A 304 -25.49 71.95 67.07
N ASN A 305 -26.51 71.37 66.44
CA ASN A 305 -27.91 71.71 66.70
C ASN A 305 -28.31 71.46 68.17
N PHE A 306 -27.84 70.36 68.77
CA PHE A 306 -28.08 70.07 70.19
C PHE A 306 -27.41 71.09 71.12
N THR A 307 -26.19 71.57 70.79
CA THR A 307 -25.55 72.65 71.57
C THR A 307 -26.28 74.00 71.43
N SER A 308 -26.83 74.33 70.26
CA SER A 308 -27.69 75.52 70.07
C SER A 308 -28.95 75.42 70.94
N PHE A 309 -29.67 74.31 70.82
CA PHE A 309 -30.89 74.06 71.59
C PHE A 309 -30.63 74.05 73.11
N THR A 310 -29.48 73.55 73.55
CA THR A 310 -29.07 73.63 74.97
C THR A 310 -28.82 75.08 75.41
N GLY A 311 -28.33 75.95 74.52
CA GLY A 311 -28.21 77.38 74.76
C GLY A 311 -29.57 78.09 74.82
N GLU A 312 -30.47 77.77 73.88
CA GLU A 312 -31.85 78.27 73.84
C GLU A 312 -32.65 77.86 75.08
N MET A 313 -32.52 76.60 75.52
CA MET A 313 -33.11 76.11 76.77
C MET A 313 -32.63 76.92 77.98
N LYS A 314 -31.34 77.22 78.09
CA LYS A 314 -30.81 78.06 79.19
C LYS A 314 -31.26 79.51 79.12
N ALA A 315 -31.39 80.07 77.92
CA ALA A 315 -31.97 81.40 77.76
C ALA A 315 -33.43 81.42 78.21
N LEU A 316 -34.20 80.36 77.91
CA LEU A 316 -35.57 80.20 78.38
C LEU A 316 -35.65 79.94 79.89
N GLU A 317 -34.72 79.16 80.46
CA GLU A 317 -34.58 78.89 81.90
C GLU A 317 -34.36 80.20 82.68
N ASN A 318 -33.43 81.05 82.24
CA ASN A 318 -33.22 82.40 82.80
C ASN A 318 -34.47 83.30 82.68
N ILE A 319 -35.23 83.19 81.58
CA ILE A 319 -36.49 83.94 81.38
C ILE A 319 -37.57 83.42 82.34
N VAL A 320 -37.65 82.10 82.57
CA VAL A 320 -38.58 81.50 83.53
C VAL A 320 -38.20 81.88 84.96
N GLU A 321 -36.92 81.93 85.31
CA GLU A 321 -36.44 82.42 86.61
C GLU A 321 -36.84 83.89 86.82
N PHE A 322 -36.57 84.77 85.83
CA PHE A 322 -36.99 86.17 85.88
C PHE A 322 -38.52 86.34 86.00
N LEU A 323 -39.29 85.60 85.19
CA LEU A 323 -40.76 85.61 85.25
C LEU A 323 -41.30 85.02 86.54
N THR A 324 -40.58 84.09 87.19
CA THR A 324 -40.95 83.58 88.51
C THR A 324 -40.79 84.67 89.56
N VAL A 325 -39.71 85.46 89.53
CA VAL A 325 -39.52 86.62 90.43
C VAL A 325 -40.54 87.74 90.15
N GLU A 326 -40.88 88.03 88.88
CA GLU A 326 -41.98 88.94 88.57
C GLU A 326 -43.33 88.38 89.02
N MET A 327 -43.56 87.06 88.93
CA MET A 327 -44.76 86.41 89.45
C MET A 327 -44.82 86.45 90.97
N GLU A 328 -43.73 86.24 91.70
CA GLU A 328 -43.69 86.38 93.17
C GLU A 328 -44.02 87.82 93.60
N SER A 329 -43.48 88.83 92.90
CA SER A 329 -43.82 90.24 93.15
C SER A 329 -45.26 90.59 92.73
N LEU A 330 -45.79 89.95 91.68
CA LEU A 330 -47.19 90.04 91.32
C LEU A 330 -48.10 89.28 92.29
N GLU A 331 -47.66 88.19 92.91
CA GLU A 331 -48.39 87.45 93.95
C GLU A 331 -48.34 88.16 95.30
N GLU A 332 -47.29 88.93 95.61
CA GLU A 332 -47.33 89.89 96.73
C GLU A 332 -48.43 90.94 96.46
N ARG A 333 -48.45 91.54 95.26
CA ARG A 333 -49.46 92.54 94.87
C ARG A 333 -50.87 91.96 94.75
N VAL A 334 -51.01 90.73 94.25
CA VAL A 334 -52.28 90.01 94.12
C VAL A 334 -52.71 89.44 95.47
N GLY A 335 -51.83 89.12 96.40
CA GLY A 335 -52.16 88.79 97.78
C GLY A 335 -52.76 89.99 98.51
N ASN A 336 -52.17 91.18 98.32
CA ASN A 336 -52.77 92.44 98.76
C ASN A 336 -54.16 92.68 98.14
N LEU A 337 -54.35 92.38 96.84
CA LEU A 337 -55.66 92.47 96.16
C LEU A 337 -56.62 91.31 96.49
N SER A 338 -56.13 90.15 96.93
CA SER A 338 -56.97 89.01 97.36
C SER A 338 -57.50 89.25 98.76
N GLY A 339 -56.76 89.99 99.59
CA GLY A 339 -57.32 90.65 100.77
C GLY A 339 -58.55 91.52 100.46
N GLU A 340 -58.71 92.01 99.23
CA GLU A 340 -59.94 92.68 98.75
C GLU A 340 -60.93 91.70 98.08
N ILE A 341 -60.43 90.71 97.32
CA ILE A 341 -61.20 89.86 96.38
C ILE A 341 -61.67 88.51 96.96
N ASP A 342 -61.10 87.98 98.05
CA ASP A 342 -61.60 86.80 98.78
C ASP A 342 -63.00 87.00 99.39
N ASN A 343 -63.60 88.18 99.20
CA ASN A 343 -65.03 88.40 99.29
C ASN A 343 -65.87 87.68 98.18
N ARG A 344 -65.31 87.12 97.08
CA ARG A 344 -66.07 86.81 95.83
C ARG A 344 -65.74 85.58 94.91
N ASN A 345 -65.30 84.41 95.43
CA ASN A 345 -65.48 83.04 94.81
C ASN A 345 -64.89 82.69 93.39
N SER A 346 -64.99 81.40 92.95
CA SER A 346 -64.02 80.69 92.04
C SER A 346 -64.60 79.77 90.88
N PRO A 347 -63.85 79.34 89.82
CA PRO A 347 -64.31 78.69 88.54
C PRO A 347 -63.63 77.33 88.08
N VAL A 348 -63.91 76.74 86.87
CA VAL A 348 -63.48 75.34 86.42
C VAL A 348 -63.27 75.02 84.87
N GLN A 349 -62.15 74.30 84.51
CA GLN A 349 -61.75 73.22 83.48
C GLN A 349 -62.54 72.86 82.15
N THR A 350 -62.16 72.03 81.10
CA THR A 350 -61.00 71.27 80.40
C THR A 350 -61.49 70.67 79.01
N GLY A 351 -60.85 69.89 78.08
CA GLY A 351 -59.46 69.44 77.72
C GLY A 351 -59.26 68.03 76.99
N GLY A 352 -58.68 67.89 75.76
CA GLY A 352 -58.19 66.60 75.09
C GLY A 352 -58.46 66.41 73.55
N ARG A 353 -58.10 65.35 72.74
CA ARG A 353 -57.04 64.25 72.68
C ARG A 353 -57.24 63.20 71.50
N GLY A 354 -56.23 62.73 70.69
CA GLY A 354 -56.25 61.39 69.97
C GLY A 354 -55.59 61.15 68.53
N ALA A 355 -55.18 59.90 68.15
CA ALA A 355 -54.64 59.44 66.81
C ALA A 355 -54.59 57.87 66.57
N GLY A 356 -54.20 57.31 65.38
CA GLY A 356 -54.14 55.83 65.05
C GLY A 356 -53.42 55.36 63.72
N THR A 357 -53.28 54.03 63.44
CA THR A 357 -52.27 53.39 62.50
C THR A 357 -52.72 52.23 61.55
N PHE A 358 -51.84 51.69 60.66
CA PHE A 358 -52.08 50.61 59.66
C PHE A 358 -50.98 49.50 59.59
N LYS A 359 -51.32 48.20 59.37
CA LYS A 359 -50.36 47.09 59.08
C LYS A 359 -51.01 45.76 58.58
N ALA A 360 -51.11 45.49 57.26
CA ALA A 360 -51.26 44.14 56.68
C ALA A 360 -51.12 44.14 55.14
N PHE A 361 -50.42 43.15 54.52
CA PHE A 361 -50.56 42.87 53.07
C PHE A 361 -50.06 41.48 52.60
N LEU A 362 -48.75 41.21 52.62
CA LEU A 362 -48.11 40.21 51.75
C LEU A 362 -48.18 38.74 52.23
N LYS A 363 -49.05 37.91 51.62
CA LYS A 363 -48.83 36.44 51.49
C LYS A 363 -49.72 35.77 50.41
N HIS A 364 -49.43 35.99 49.11
CA HIS A 364 -50.13 35.28 48.02
C HIS A 364 -49.33 35.15 46.71
N PHE A 365 -49.84 34.31 45.80
CA PHE A 365 -49.37 34.02 44.43
C PHE A 365 -48.13 33.10 44.25
N ALA A 366 -48.41 31.80 44.23
CA ALA A 366 -47.70 30.81 43.42
C ALA A 366 -48.73 29.84 42.81
N LYS A 367 -49.34 30.23 41.68
CA LYS A 367 -50.27 29.43 40.85
C LYS A 367 -50.44 30.08 39.47
N LEU A 368 -50.69 29.28 38.43
CA LEU A 368 -50.88 29.69 37.01
C LEU A 368 -49.63 30.19 36.27
N SER A 369 -48.56 29.37 36.23
CA SER A 369 -47.49 29.47 35.24
C SER A 369 -47.44 28.20 34.37
N GLY A 370 -47.97 28.28 33.14
CA GLY A 370 -47.72 27.29 32.09
C GLY A 370 -46.38 27.52 31.40
N TRP A 371 -45.98 26.63 30.49
CA TRP A 371 -44.61 26.54 29.96
C TRP A 371 -44.05 27.85 29.36
N PRO A 372 -42.71 28.06 29.40
CA PRO A 372 -42.03 29.16 28.70
C PRO A 372 -42.31 29.18 27.20
N ASP A 373 -42.26 30.39 26.62
CA ASP A 373 -42.67 30.65 25.24
C ASP A 373 -41.60 30.26 24.21
N GLY A 374 -42.02 30.14 22.95
CA GLY A 374 -41.17 29.83 21.80
C GLY A 374 -41.25 28.37 21.32
N LYS A 375 -40.57 28.07 20.21
CA LYS A 375 -40.60 26.76 19.54
C LYS A 375 -39.39 25.89 19.92
N TYR A 376 -39.70 24.74 20.51
CA TYR A 376 -38.76 23.73 21.00
C TYR A 376 -39.51 22.39 21.11
N ALA A 377 -38.78 21.29 21.29
CA ALA A 377 -39.36 20.01 21.64
C ALA A 377 -38.66 19.38 22.84
N ILE A 378 -39.42 18.89 23.82
CA ILE A 378 -38.88 18.11 24.94
C ILE A 378 -39.08 16.60 24.73
N PRO A 379 -38.18 15.76 25.25
CA PRO A 379 -38.44 14.35 25.46
C PRO A 379 -39.79 14.09 26.17
N ALA A 380 -40.62 13.20 25.62
CA ALA A 380 -41.87 12.80 26.25
C ALA A 380 -41.62 11.88 27.46
N HIS A 381 -42.37 12.08 28.54
CA HIS A 381 -42.37 11.14 29.65
C HIS A 381 -43.25 9.92 29.32
N ILE A 382 -43.08 8.80 30.05
CA ILE A 382 -43.96 7.62 29.90
C ILE A 382 -45.43 7.89 30.25
N ALA A 383 -45.70 9.01 30.94
CA ALA A 383 -47.04 9.51 31.24
C ALA A 383 -47.63 10.42 30.14
N GLY A 384 -46.89 10.67 29.05
CA GLY A 384 -47.28 11.55 27.94
C GLY A 384 -46.56 12.91 27.96
N CYS A 385 -47.22 13.90 27.38
CA CYS A 385 -46.74 15.28 27.25
C CYS A 385 -47.36 16.18 28.33
N PRO A 386 -46.58 17.09 28.96
CA PRO A 386 -47.13 18.11 29.84
C PRO A 386 -48.18 19.01 29.17
N LEU A 387 -49.08 19.57 29.99
CA LEU A 387 -50.03 20.60 29.55
C LEU A 387 -49.28 21.78 28.89
N ASP A 388 -49.89 22.37 27.86
CA ASP A 388 -49.33 23.35 26.90
C ASP A 388 -48.36 22.81 25.81
N VAL A 389 -47.77 21.62 25.93
CA VAL A 389 -46.94 21.01 24.86
C VAL A 389 -47.66 19.85 24.18
N THR A 390 -47.61 19.81 22.84
CA THR A 390 -48.36 18.87 22.00
C THR A 390 -47.50 17.72 21.50
N PHE A 391 -48.09 16.53 21.45
CA PHE A 391 -47.43 15.30 20.99
C PHE A 391 -47.09 15.37 19.49
N PHE A 392 -45.82 15.18 19.13
CA PHE A 392 -45.35 15.11 17.75
C PHE A 392 -44.65 13.76 17.48
N GLY A 393 -44.96 13.15 16.34
CA GLY A 393 -44.54 11.78 16.04
C GLY A 393 -43.07 11.66 15.65
N GLY A 394 -42.30 10.89 16.42
CA GLY A 394 -40.94 10.44 16.09
C GLY A 394 -40.86 8.91 15.95
N ARG A 395 -39.79 8.39 15.34
CA ARG A 395 -39.53 6.94 15.24
C ARG A 395 -38.47 6.48 16.26
N HIS A 396 -38.67 5.26 16.74
CA HIS A 396 -37.81 4.41 17.59
C HIS A 396 -36.51 5.03 18.14
N MET A 397 -36.49 5.27 19.45
CA MET A 397 -35.27 5.53 20.23
C MET A 397 -35.43 4.84 21.60
N TYR A 398 -34.33 4.40 22.22
CA TYR A 398 -34.38 3.48 23.36
C TYR A 398 -34.02 4.18 24.68
N LEU A 399 -34.79 3.93 25.75
CA LEU A 399 -34.37 4.29 27.09
C LEU A 399 -33.40 3.23 27.62
N ALA A 400 -32.20 3.63 28.03
CA ALA A 400 -31.20 2.70 28.53
C ALA A 400 -31.38 2.47 30.02
N THR A 401 -31.81 1.28 30.42
CA THR A 401 -31.75 0.85 31.83
C THR A 401 -30.37 0.30 32.14
N PRO A 402 -29.80 0.59 33.33
CA PRO A 402 -28.66 -0.18 33.81
C PRO A 402 -29.12 -1.61 34.06
N ILE A 403 -28.39 -2.58 33.49
CA ILE A 403 -28.60 -4.05 33.57
C ILE A 403 -29.73 -4.59 32.67
N ASN A 404 -29.32 -5.15 31.52
CA ASN A 404 -29.96 -6.22 30.72
C ASN A 404 -31.45 -6.15 30.32
N SER A 405 -32.21 -5.10 30.61
CA SER A 405 -33.61 -5.00 30.14
C SER A 405 -33.74 -4.22 28.82
N THR A 406 -33.83 -4.92 27.70
CA THR A 406 -34.13 -4.34 26.37
C THR A 406 -35.61 -3.96 26.21
N THR A 407 -36.14 -3.16 27.13
CA THR A 407 -37.51 -2.64 27.05
C THR A 407 -37.59 -1.65 25.88
N LYS A 408 -38.19 -2.08 24.76
CA LYS A 408 -38.40 -1.25 23.56
C LYS A 408 -39.49 -0.18 23.80
N LEU A 409 -39.20 0.80 24.66
CA LEU A 409 -40.01 2.00 24.81
C LEU A 409 -39.96 2.79 23.50
N HIS A 410 -41.10 3.22 22.98
CA HIS A 410 -41.13 4.20 21.88
C HIS A 410 -40.92 5.60 22.45
N TYR A 411 -39.71 6.13 22.31
CA TYR A 411 -39.44 7.51 22.66
C TYR A 411 -40.08 8.47 21.66
N LEU A 412 -40.69 9.53 22.17
CA LEU A 412 -41.54 10.48 21.45
C LEU A 412 -41.17 11.90 21.89
N LEU A 413 -41.60 12.90 21.12
CA LEU A 413 -41.30 14.31 21.42
C LEU A 413 -42.58 15.11 21.64
N CYS A 414 -42.52 16.02 22.60
CA CYS A 414 -43.56 17.00 22.87
C CYS A 414 -43.09 18.35 22.35
N GLU A 415 -43.66 18.81 21.23
CA GLU A 415 -43.35 20.12 20.66
C GLU A 415 -44.18 21.22 21.34
N SER A 416 -43.58 22.37 21.58
CA SER A 416 -44.29 23.57 22.02
C SER A 416 -45.39 23.96 21.03
N SER A 417 -46.62 24.06 21.53
CA SER A 417 -47.77 24.53 20.74
C SER A 417 -47.71 26.03 20.44
N ARG A 418 -46.87 26.80 21.15
CA ARG A 418 -46.83 28.27 21.11
C ARG A 418 -45.75 28.81 20.18
N GLU A 419 -46.09 29.87 19.47
CA GLU A 419 -45.14 30.67 18.69
C GLU A 419 -44.39 31.68 19.56
N VAL A 420 -43.46 32.42 18.96
CA VAL A 420 -42.52 33.32 19.67
C VAL A 420 -43.19 34.63 20.08
N GLY A 421 -43.96 34.59 21.18
CA GLY A 421 -44.44 35.77 21.90
C GLY A 421 -43.64 35.99 23.18
N SER A 422 -43.24 37.23 23.48
CA SER A 422 -42.30 37.54 24.57
C SER A 422 -42.98 37.80 25.93
N LYS A 423 -43.58 36.77 26.56
CA LYS A 423 -44.24 36.93 27.88
C LYS A 423 -43.77 35.97 28.99
N ARG A 424 -43.18 34.82 28.66
CA ARG A 424 -42.60 33.87 29.62
C ARG A 424 -41.20 33.46 29.18
N PRO A 425 -40.13 34.12 29.68
CA PRO A 425 -38.77 33.70 29.40
C PRO A 425 -38.48 32.34 30.04
N TRP A 426 -37.52 31.61 29.48
CA TRP A 426 -36.94 30.44 30.16
C TRP A 426 -36.17 30.89 31.41
N PRO A 427 -36.34 30.24 32.57
CA PRO A 427 -35.63 30.58 33.81
C PRO A 427 -34.12 30.45 33.66
N GLU A 428 -33.33 31.08 34.53
CA GLU A 428 -31.87 30.85 34.57
C GLU A 428 -31.56 29.46 35.13
N GLY A 429 -30.64 28.70 34.53
CA GLY A 429 -30.35 27.31 34.93
C GLY A 429 -29.32 26.58 34.05
N SER A 430 -29.21 25.26 34.25
CA SER A 430 -28.29 24.36 33.56
C SER A 430 -29.02 23.12 32.99
N TYR A 431 -29.57 23.24 31.77
CA TYR A 431 -30.40 22.21 31.11
C TYR A 431 -30.51 22.43 29.59
N CYS A 432 -30.93 21.42 28.81
CA CYS A 432 -31.31 21.60 27.40
C CYS A 432 -32.67 21.02 27.03
N VAL A 433 -33.20 21.51 25.91
CA VAL A 433 -34.32 20.94 25.13
C VAL A 433 -33.89 20.73 23.66
N ASN A 434 -34.65 19.96 22.87
CA ASN A 434 -34.35 19.81 21.44
C ASN A 434 -34.76 21.09 20.67
N LYS A 435 -33.96 21.45 19.67
CA LYS A 435 -34.23 22.59 18.78
C LYS A 435 -35.01 22.12 17.55
N VAL A 436 -36.17 22.70 17.27
CA VAL A 436 -36.96 22.41 16.05
C VAL A 436 -36.14 22.78 14.79
N ALA A 437 -36.28 21.99 13.72
CA ALA A 437 -35.59 22.24 12.46
C ALA A 437 -36.09 23.56 11.81
N GLY A 438 -35.20 24.26 11.11
CA GLY A 438 -35.53 25.53 10.40
C GLY A 438 -35.83 26.76 11.28
N LEU A 439 -36.17 26.60 12.56
CA LEU A 439 -36.46 27.70 13.51
C LEU A 439 -35.27 28.02 14.41
N ASP A 440 -35.20 29.21 15.00
CA ASP A 440 -34.18 29.54 16.01
C ASP A 440 -34.58 29.13 17.44
N CYS A 441 -33.60 29.17 18.37
CA CYS A 441 -33.85 28.81 19.76
C CYS A 441 -34.73 29.84 20.49
N PRO A 442 -35.57 29.41 21.45
CA PRO A 442 -36.31 30.30 22.33
C PRO A 442 -35.41 31.32 23.04
N HIS A 443 -35.93 32.53 23.26
CA HIS A 443 -35.18 33.64 23.84
C HIS A 443 -34.57 33.28 25.20
N GLY A 444 -33.24 33.44 25.33
CA GLY A 444 -32.47 33.07 26.51
C GLY A 444 -31.88 31.65 26.49
N LEU A 445 -32.13 30.86 25.44
CA LEU A 445 -31.44 29.59 25.20
C LEU A 445 -30.38 29.74 24.10
N GLN A 446 -29.22 29.14 24.31
CA GLN A 446 -28.10 29.11 23.36
C GLN A 446 -28.22 27.91 22.43
N LYS A 447 -27.75 28.06 21.18
CA LYS A 447 -27.77 27.00 20.16
C LYS A 447 -26.66 25.99 20.43
N GLY A 448 -27.01 24.70 20.47
CA GLY A 448 -26.10 23.57 20.57
C GLY A 448 -26.23 22.62 19.39
N MET A 449 -25.16 21.92 19.03
CA MET A 449 -25.13 20.96 17.93
C MET A 449 -24.22 19.77 18.27
N ILE A 450 -24.68 18.55 18.01
CA ILE A 450 -23.87 17.31 18.01
C ILE A 450 -23.83 16.78 16.57
N ASP A 451 -22.63 16.69 16.02
CA ASP A 451 -22.38 16.24 14.66
C ASP A 451 -22.26 14.71 14.61
N LEU A 452 -22.87 14.11 13.59
CA LEU A 452 -22.95 12.66 13.38
C LEU A 452 -22.47 12.27 11.98
N SER A 453 -21.83 13.17 11.23
CA SER A 453 -21.30 12.89 9.88
C SER A 453 -20.21 11.81 9.84
N ALA A 454 -19.60 11.49 10.99
CA ALA A 454 -18.64 10.39 11.17
C ALA A 454 -19.30 9.06 11.62
N ALA A 455 -20.57 8.86 11.29
CA ALA A 455 -21.32 7.64 11.53
C ALA A 455 -22.06 7.21 10.25
N ASP A 456 -22.10 5.91 9.96
CA ASP A 456 -22.93 5.31 8.91
C ASP A 456 -24.42 5.27 9.33
N ALA A 457 -24.90 6.40 9.82
CA ALA A 457 -26.19 6.53 10.47
C ALA A 457 -27.25 7.07 9.51
N ASP A 458 -28.28 6.27 9.28
CA ASP A 458 -29.47 6.64 8.51
C ASP A 458 -30.35 7.60 9.34
N ILE A 459 -29.95 8.88 9.39
CA ILE A 459 -30.50 9.91 10.31
C ILE A 459 -31.84 10.45 9.79
N HIS A 460 -32.79 9.54 9.62
CA HIS A 460 -34.24 9.78 9.50
C HIS A 460 -34.96 9.76 10.86
N ILE A 461 -34.20 9.71 11.96
CA ILE A 461 -34.67 9.54 13.35
C ILE A 461 -35.57 10.71 13.80
N PHE A 462 -35.29 11.93 13.34
CA PHE A 462 -35.98 13.15 13.80
C PHE A 462 -36.53 14.01 12.65
N GLN A 463 -37.54 13.51 11.93
CA GLN A 463 -38.34 14.35 11.03
C GLN A 463 -38.91 15.55 11.81
N GLY A 464 -38.59 16.76 11.34
CA GLY A 464 -38.98 18.03 12.00
C GLY A 464 -37.99 18.62 13.01
N VAL A 465 -36.94 17.88 13.43
CA VAL A 465 -35.99 18.34 14.48
C VAL A 465 -34.52 18.23 14.06
N SER A 466 -34.18 17.46 13.02
CA SER A 466 -32.82 17.44 12.43
C SER A 466 -32.84 17.45 10.91
N SER A 467 -31.79 18.01 10.30
CA SER A 467 -31.45 17.84 8.88
C SER A 467 -30.07 17.20 8.75
N SER A 468 -29.94 16.18 7.88
CA SER A 468 -28.68 15.71 7.28
C SER A 468 -27.47 15.62 8.23
N SER A 469 -27.56 14.72 9.21
CA SER A 469 -26.47 14.29 10.11
C SER A 469 -26.07 15.18 11.29
N GLN A 470 -26.96 16.06 11.78
CA GLN A 470 -26.69 16.89 12.98
C GLN A 470 -27.89 16.93 13.94
N LEU A 471 -27.65 16.65 15.23
CA LEU A 471 -28.65 16.83 16.30
C LEU A 471 -28.52 18.22 16.91
N TRP A 472 -29.65 18.94 17.02
CA TRP A 472 -29.65 20.32 17.48
C TRP A 472 -30.40 20.51 18.79
N PHE A 473 -29.83 21.31 19.68
CA PHE A 473 -30.33 21.59 21.02
C PHE A 473 -30.46 23.09 21.28
N CYS A 474 -31.35 23.45 22.20
CA CYS A 474 -31.42 24.77 22.80
C CYS A 474 -31.12 24.60 24.30
N CYS A 475 -30.01 25.17 24.74
CA CYS A 475 -29.42 24.89 26.03
C CYS A 475 -29.26 26.16 26.87
N LYS A 476 -29.29 26.00 28.19
CA LYS A 476 -28.91 27.03 29.15
C LYS A 476 -27.84 26.49 30.10
N LYS A 477 -26.92 27.36 30.48
CA LYS A 477 -25.83 27.11 31.45
C LYS A 477 -25.45 28.45 32.09
N SER A 478 -26.38 29.04 32.84
CA SER A 478 -26.23 30.40 33.40
C SER A 478 -26.12 30.45 34.93
N VAL A 479 -26.70 29.49 35.64
CA VAL A 479 -26.51 29.29 37.09
C VAL A 479 -26.33 27.80 37.41
N PRO A 480 -25.74 27.43 38.58
CA PRO A 480 -25.58 26.04 38.97
C PRO A 480 -26.90 25.27 39.04
N ALA A 481 -26.86 24.00 38.66
CA ALA A 481 -28.01 23.10 38.66
C ALA A 481 -28.70 22.95 40.04
N SER A 482 -28.03 23.27 41.15
CA SER A 482 -28.57 23.26 42.51
C SER A 482 -29.26 24.57 42.93
N VAL A 483 -29.62 25.43 41.98
CA VAL A 483 -30.49 26.60 42.20
C VAL A 483 -31.87 26.24 41.64
N PRO A 484 -32.90 25.99 42.48
CA PRO A 484 -34.19 25.49 41.99
C PRO A 484 -34.88 26.47 41.04
N ILE A 485 -35.27 25.99 39.85
CA ILE A 485 -36.06 26.77 38.89
C ILE A 485 -37.55 26.52 39.02
N VAL A 486 -38.36 27.48 38.60
CA VAL A 486 -39.82 27.34 38.51
C VAL A 486 -40.19 26.95 37.08
N LEU A 487 -40.75 25.74 36.92
CA LEU A 487 -41.38 25.22 35.72
C LEU A 487 -42.75 24.61 36.08
N PRO A 488 -43.63 24.32 35.11
CA PRO A 488 -44.96 23.77 35.41
C PRO A 488 -44.85 22.33 35.93
N THR A 489 -45.27 22.11 37.18
CA THR A 489 -45.08 20.82 37.89
C THR A 489 -46.21 19.81 37.69
N HIS A 490 -47.37 20.25 37.17
CA HIS A 490 -48.61 19.45 37.04
C HIS A 490 -48.56 18.22 36.11
N SER A 491 -47.38 17.87 35.59
CA SER A 491 -47.16 16.71 34.73
C SER A 491 -45.68 16.35 34.75
N PRO A 492 -45.31 15.06 34.89
CA PRO A 492 -43.92 14.63 34.72
C PRO A 492 -43.34 15.05 33.37
N PHE A 493 -42.09 15.49 33.37
CA PHE A 493 -41.38 15.94 32.17
C PHE A 493 -39.92 15.51 32.20
N ILE A 494 -39.22 15.73 31.08
CA ILE A 494 -37.81 15.36 30.93
C ILE A 494 -37.06 16.52 30.26
N LEU A 495 -35.90 16.89 30.82
CA LEU A 495 -34.92 17.80 30.22
C LEU A 495 -33.59 17.08 30.05
N TYR A 496 -32.72 17.52 29.14
CA TYR A 496 -31.36 16.98 29.08
C TYR A 496 -30.47 17.62 30.16
N ARG A 497 -29.54 16.83 30.71
CA ARG A 497 -28.58 17.28 31.73
C ARG A 497 -27.49 18.15 31.10
N VAL A 498 -27.00 19.14 31.84
CA VAL A 498 -25.87 20.00 31.44
C VAL A 498 -24.95 20.23 32.63
N ALA A 499 -23.64 20.06 32.41
CA ALA A 499 -22.58 20.30 33.39
C ALA A 499 -22.62 19.36 34.63
N GLY A 500 -22.89 18.08 34.41
CA GLY A 500 -22.63 17.00 35.36
C GLY A 500 -23.70 16.76 36.44
N ARG A 501 -24.71 17.62 36.55
CA ARG A 501 -25.80 17.49 37.54
C ARG A 501 -27.15 17.87 36.93
N CYS A 502 -28.21 17.19 37.35
CA CYS A 502 -29.56 17.56 36.98
C CYS A 502 -30.00 18.87 37.65
N GLN A 503 -30.62 19.74 36.86
CA GLN A 503 -31.25 20.97 37.33
C GLN A 503 -32.33 20.63 38.38
N GLU A 504 -32.31 21.30 39.51
CA GLU A 504 -33.36 21.19 40.51
C GLU A 504 -34.56 22.05 40.10
N VAL A 505 -35.77 21.54 40.28
CA VAL A 505 -37.03 22.21 39.92
C VAL A 505 -37.89 22.27 41.19
N GLN A 506 -38.41 23.44 41.52
CA GLN A 506 -39.17 23.64 42.76
C GLN A 506 -40.49 22.84 42.71
N GLY A 507 -40.65 21.87 43.60
CA GLY A 507 -41.83 21.01 43.67
C GLY A 507 -41.81 19.80 42.72
N MET A 508 -40.63 19.34 42.31
CA MET A 508 -40.46 18.09 41.54
C MET A 508 -39.26 17.29 42.07
N THR A 509 -39.45 15.99 42.29
CA THR A 509 -38.33 15.05 42.42
C THR A 509 -37.65 14.85 41.07
N VAL A 510 -36.32 14.89 41.03
CA VAL A 510 -35.52 14.67 39.81
C VAL A 510 -34.66 13.41 39.91
N LYS A 511 -34.61 12.64 38.82
CA LYS A 511 -33.78 11.44 38.67
C LYS A 511 -32.95 11.48 37.38
N ASP A 512 -31.65 11.26 37.54
CA ASP A 512 -30.70 11.14 36.43
C ASP A 512 -30.84 9.78 35.71
N ASN A 513 -30.76 9.78 34.38
CA ASN A 513 -31.02 8.61 33.53
C ASN A 513 -30.41 8.79 32.12
N PHE A 514 -30.47 7.75 31.28
CA PHE A 514 -29.82 7.73 29.96
C PHE A 514 -30.80 7.48 28.81
N LEU A 515 -30.64 8.25 27.74
CA LEU A 515 -31.32 8.08 26.47
C LEU A 515 -30.33 7.57 25.40
N LYS A 516 -30.68 6.47 24.72
CA LYS A 516 -29.88 5.84 23.66
C LYS A 516 -30.57 6.03 22.30
N PRO A 517 -30.17 7.04 21.50
CA PRO A 517 -30.46 7.10 20.07
C PRO A 517 -30.09 5.81 19.32
N PRO A 518 -30.81 5.45 18.24
CA PRO A 518 -30.49 4.31 17.39
C PRO A 518 -29.34 4.66 16.41
N ILE A 519 -28.21 5.12 16.96
CA ILE A 519 -27.10 5.70 16.18
C ILE A 519 -25.86 4.88 16.49
N GLU A 520 -25.47 4.04 15.53
CA GLU A 520 -24.23 3.27 15.55
C GLU A 520 -23.13 4.10 14.86
N THR A 521 -22.02 4.29 15.56
CA THR A 521 -20.88 5.13 15.15
C THR A 521 -19.70 4.27 14.75
N SER A 522 -18.96 4.68 13.73
CA SER A 522 -17.86 3.89 13.17
C SER A 522 -16.78 3.61 14.24
N PRO A 523 -16.18 2.40 14.28
CA PRO A 523 -15.22 2.04 15.32
C PRO A 523 -14.01 2.98 15.35
N GLY A 524 -13.80 3.66 16.48
CA GLY A 524 -12.68 4.59 16.69
C GLY A 524 -13.09 6.02 17.07
N THR A 525 -14.35 6.41 16.90
CA THR A 525 -14.84 7.75 17.29
C THR A 525 -14.85 7.91 18.81
N SER A 526 -13.86 8.64 19.34
CA SER A 526 -13.60 8.79 20.78
C SER A 526 -14.13 10.09 21.42
N SER A 527 -14.58 11.05 20.60
CA SER A 527 -15.03 12.39 21.03
C SER A 527 -16.28 12.82 20.27
N ILE A 528 -17.23 13.45 20.97
CA ILE A 528 -18.45 13.98 20.35
C ILE A 528 -18.06 15.26 19.61
N PRO A 529 -18.15 15.33 18.26
CA PRO A 529 -17.89 16.56 17.55
C PRO A 529 -19.09 17.48 17.79
N GLY A 530 -18.94 18.41 18.73
CA GLY A 530 -20.04 19.26 19.18
C GLY A 530 -19.68 20.75 19.18
N ALA A 531 -20.68 21.60 18.95
CA ALA A 531 -20.52 23.05 18.90
C ALA A 531 -21.61 23.77 19.71
N GLY A 532 -21.22 24.85 20.40
CA GLY A 532 -22.09 25.57 21.33
C GLY A 532 -22.26 24.83 22.67
N VAL A 533 -23.27 25.24 23.45
CA VAL A 533 -23.65 24.51 24.67
C VAL A 533 -24.49 23.31 24.26
N ILE A 534 -24.05 22.11 24.62
CA ILE A 534 -24.71 20.83 24.32
C ILE A 534 -25.07 20.08 25.61
N PRO A 535 -26.02 19.13 25.58
CA PRO A 535 -26.27 18.26 26.72
C PRO A 535 -25.10 17.33 27.02
N ASP A 536 -24.99 16.92 28.28
CA ASP A 536 -24.04 15.90 28.73
C ASP A 536 -24.29 14.58 27.97
N ALA A 537 -23.22 13.97 27.44
CA ALA A 537 -23.31 12.75 26.66
C ALA A 537 -22.04 11.89 26.77
N GLN A 538 -22.16 10.59 26.50
CA GLN A 538 -21.09 9.59 26.58
C GLN A 538 -21.14 8.64 25.37
N PHE A 539 -20.00 8.03 25.02
CA PHE A 539 -19.97 6.86 24.14
C PHE A 539 -19.87 5.57 24.93
N TYR A 540 -20.55 4.53 24.46
CA TYR A 540 -20.32 3.16 24.92
C TYR A 540 -20.62 2.17 23.80
N ASN A 541 -19.66 1.31 23.45
CA ASN A 541 -19.75 0.32 22.38
C ASN A 541 -20.34 0.86 21.07
N SER A 542 -19.67 1.87 20.47
CA SER A 542 -20.11 2.55 19.23
C SER A 542 -21.48 3.22 19.28
N LEU A 543 -22.05 3.48 20.47
CA LEU A 543 -23.34 4.14 20.63
C LEU A 543 -23.22 5.42 21.46
N ILE A 544 -23.98 6.46 21.10
CA ILE A 544 -24.11 7.69 21.89
C ILE A 544 -25.20 7.52 22.96
N TRP A 545 -24.93 7.97 24.17
CA TRP A 545 -25.84 7.99 25.31
C TRP A 545 -25.97 9.43 25.82
N LEU A 546 -27.16 10.02 25.71
CA LEU A 546 -27.46 11.37 26.22
C LEU A 546 -27.96 11.28 27.67
N HIS A 547 -27.45 12.12 28.57
CA HIS A 547 -27.93 12.18 29.95
C HIS A 547 -29.21 13.01 30.02
N ILE A 548 -30.23 12.47 30.70
CA ILE A 548 -31.55 13.07 30.85
C ILE A 548 -31.97 13.10 32.32
N CYS A 549 -32.63 14.19 32.68
CA CYS A 549 -33.21 14.43 33.99
C CYS A 549 -34.71 14.19 33.90
N VAL A 550 -35.19 13.16 34.58
CA VAL A 550 -36.60 12.79 34.65
C VAL A 550 -37.21 13.43 35.88
N TYR A 551 -38.25 14.26 35.68
CA TYR A 551 -38.92 15.00 36.74
C TYR A 551 -40.30 14.39 37.00
N THR A 552 -40.60 14.11 38.26
CA THR A 552 -41.93 13.71 38.74
C THR A 552 -42.38 14.64 39.86
N GLU A 553 -43.70 14.80 40.02
CA GLU A 553 -44.28 15.50 41.18
C GLU A 553 -43.84 14.80 42.49
N GLU A 554 -43.73 15.57 43.58
CA GLU A 554 -43.29 15.11 44.93
C GLU A 554 -44.41 14.42 45.73
#